data_AF-A0A916LWV7-F1
#
_entry.id   AF-A0A916LWV7-F1
#
_cell.length_a   1.000
_cell.length_b   1.000
_cell.length_c   1.000
_cell.angle_alpha   90.00
_cell.angle_beta   90.00
_cell.angle_gamma   90.00
#
_symmetry.space_group_name_H-M   'P 1'
#
loop_
_entity.id
_entity.type
_entity.pdbx_description
1 polymer ?
#
loop_
_entity_poly.entity_id
_entity_poly.type
_entity_poly.pdbx_seq_one_letter_code
_entity_poly.pdbx_strand_id
1 'polypeptide(L)'
;MTPLPHQPYRALTIAASDSSGAAGVQADLKTFEARGVYGLCALTAITAQDSQTIYALHALDPLLISRQVRAVLADIGADAVKTGLLLYAPVIESIREALNASGYGGPLVVDPVLIAGDGR
;
A
#
# COMPACT_ATOMS: atom_id res chain seq x y z
N MET A 1 16.36 4.98 -34.67
CA MET A 1 15.22 4.66 -33.78
C MET A 1 15.51 5.28 -32.43
N THR A 2 14.77 6.31 -32.05
CA THR A 2 14.81 6.85 -30.69
C THR A 2 14.29 5.76 -29.75
N PRO A 3 14.96 5.43 -28.62
CA PRO A 3 14.40 4.49 -27.67
C PRO A 3 13.04 5.01 -27.21
N LEU A 4 12.04 4.14 -27.18
CA LEU A 4 10.76 4.46 -26.54
C LEU A 4 11.07 4.87 -25.08
N PRO A 5 10.39 5.90 -24.53
CA PRO A 5 10.59 6.28 -23.13
C PRO A 5 10.43 5.03 -22.25
N HIS A 6 11.42 4.76 -21.39
CA HIS A 6 11.35 3.65 -20.45
C HIS A 6 10.09 3.84 -19.61
N GLN A 7 9.14 2.91 -19.71
CA GLN A 7 7.93 2.96 -18.90
C GLN A 7 8.38 2.85 -17.43
N PRO A 8 7.99 3.78 -16.55
CA PRO A 8 8.46 3.75 -15.16
C PRO A 8 8.01 2.44 -14.51
N TYR A 9 8.88 1.83 -13.69
CA TYR A 9 8.48 0.71 -12.83
C TYR A 9 7.28 1.14 -11.97
N ARG A 10 6.40 0.19 -11.66
CA ARG A 10 5.18 0.42 -10.88
C ARG A 10 5.30 -0.28 -9.53
N ALA A 11 4.97 0.42 -8.46
CA ALA A 11 4.94 -0.17 -7.13
C ALA A 11 3.58 0.06 -6.45
N LEU A 12 2.99 -1.01 -5.94
CA LEU A 12 1.76 -0.98 -5.15
C LEU A 12 2.09 -0.97 -3.65
N THR A 13 1.70 0.08 -2.95
CA THR A 13 1.66 0.08 -1.47
C THR A 13 0.31 -0.41 -0.97
N ILE A 14 0.32 -1.28 0.05
CA ILE A 14 -0.85 -1.75 0.79
C ILE A 14 -0.68 -1.38 2.26
N ALA A 15 -1.23 -0.25 2.68
CA ALA A 15 -1.03 0.31 4.01
C ALA A 15 -2.18 1.23 4.44
N ALA A 16 -2.15 1.72 5.69
CA ALA A 16 -3.07 2.74 6.14
C ALA A 16 -2.71 4.12 5.58
N SER A 17 -3.68 5.04 5.57
CA SER A 17 -3.42 6.45 5.27
C SER A 17 -2.69 7.15 6.41
N ASP A 18 -2.08 8.29 6.12
CA ASP A 18 -1.62 9.31 7.07
C ASP A 18 -2.02 10.70 6.58
N SER A 19 -2.76 11.45 7.41
CA SER A 19 -3.23 12.80 7.06
C SER A 19 -2.12 13.86 7.07
N SER A 20 -1.04 13.64 7.83
CA SER A 20 0.16 14.50 7.79
C SER A 20 0.99 14.25 6.53
N GLY A 21 0.88 13.05 5.96
CA GLY A 21 1.61 12.60 4.78
C GLY A 21 3.08 12.28 5.05
N ALA A 22 3.48 12.04 6.29
CA ALA A 22 4.84 11.68 6.70
C ALA A 22 5.05 10.15 6.78
N ALA A 23 3.98 9.38 6.86
CA ALA A 23 3.93 7.92 6.93
C ALA A 23 2.84 7.34 5.99
N GLY A 24 2.50 6.06 6.18
CA GLY A 24 1.44 5.38 5.46
C GLY A 24 1.64 5.34 3.94
N VAL A 25 0.54 5.19 3.20
CA VAL A 25 0.60 5.19 1.73
C VAL A 25 1.14 6.52 1.17
N GLN A 26 0.98 7.64 1.88
CA GLN A 26 1.47 8.94 1.45
C GLN A 26 3.00 8.98 1.40
N ALA A 27 3.68 8.49 2.44
CA ALA A 27 5.14 8.38 2.46
C ALA A 27 5.65 7.40 1.42
N ASP A 28 4.93 6.29 1.22
CA ASP A 28 5.26 5.29 0.21
C ASP A 28 5.19 5.89 -1.20
N LEU A 29 4.09 6.56 -1.54
CA LEU A 29 3.90 7.19 -2.85
C LEU A 29 4.93 8.29 -3.11
N LYS A 30 5.24 9.14 -2.12
CA LYS A 30 6.33 10.13 -2.22
C LYS A 30 7.69 9.45 -2.44
N THR A 31 7.94 8.34 -1.76
CA THR A 31 9.18 7.57 -1.92
C THR A 31 9.27 6.99 -3.33
N PHE A 32 8.19 6.43 -3.86
CA PHE A 32 8.14 5.90 -5.22
C PHE A 32 8.39 7.00 -6.25
N GLU A 33 7.69 8.13 -6.14
CA GLU A 33 7.88 9.28 -7.03
C GLU A 33 9.32 9.80 -7.00
N ALA A 34 9.91 9.97 -5.80
CA ALA A 34 11.30 10.39 -5.62
C ALA A 34 12.34 9.38 -6.16
N ARG A 35 11.91 8.17 -6.57
CA ARG A 35 12.74 7.15 -7.23
C ARG A 35 12.34 6.92 -8.69
N GLY A 36 11.46 7.74 -9.26
CA GLY A 36 10.99 7.57 -10.64
C GLY A 36 10.11 6.33 -10.84
N VAL A 37 9.48 5.85 -9.78
CA VAL A 37 8.55 4.70 -9.78
C VAL A 37 7.12 5.23 -9.75
N TYR A 38 6.26 4.70 -10.60
CA TYR A 38 4.83 5.01 -10.60
C TYR A 38 4.16 4.34 -9.40
N GLY A 39 3.64 5.15 -8.48
CA GLY A 39 3.02 4.69 -7.25
C GLY A 39 1.54 4.35 -7.39
N LEU A 40 1.15 3.20 -6.86
CA LEU A 40 -0.23 2.70 -6.74
C LEU A 40 -0.54 2.44 -5.26
N CYS A 41 -1.80 2.49 -4.85
CA CYS A 41 -2.17 2.21 -3.46
C CYS A 41 -3.43 1.36 -3.29
N ALA A 42 -3.46 0.60 -2.19
CA ALA A 42 -4.65 0.01 -1.61
C ALA A 42 -4.65 0.33 -0.10
N LEU A 43 -5.71 0.97 0.37
CA LEU A 43 -5.82 1.37 1.77
C LEU A 43 -6.27 0.20 2.65
N THR A 44 -5.63 0.01 3.81
CA THR A 44 -6.06 -0.94 4.85
C THR A 44 -6.86 -0.26 5.95
N ALA A 45 -6.58 1.03 6.20
CA ALA A 45 -7.26 1.88 7.15
C ALA A 45 -7.20 3.33 6.68
N ILE A 46 -8.17 4.12 7.14
CA ILE A 46 -8.09 5.57 7.11
C ILE A 46 -7.83 6.04 8.54
N THR A 47 -6.87 6.95 8.70
CA THR A 47 -6.56 7.58 9.99
C THR A 47 -6.87 9.06 9.92
N ALA A 48 -7.42 9.62 10.98
CA ALA A 48 -7.24 11.04 11.29
C ALA A 48 -6.01 11.15 12.18
N GLN A 49 -4.87 11.52 11.61
CA GLN A 49 -3.61 11.61 12.35
C GLN A 49 -2.82 12.86 11.94
N ASP A 50 -2.03 13.41 12.86
CA ASP A 50 -1.04 14.44 12.58
C ASP A 50 0.38 13.93 12.93
N SER A 51 1.36 14.83 12.98
CA SER A 51 2.73 14.44 13.31
C SER A 51 2.94 14.02 14.77
N GLN A 52 1.94 14.18 15.64
CA GLN A 52 2.03 13.90 17.07
C GLN A 52 1.20 12.68 17.48
N THR A 53 0.00 12.49 16.91
CA THR A 53 -0.89 11.41 17.34
C THR A 53 -1.90 10.96 16.28
N ILE A 54 -2.50 9.79 16.51
CA ILE A 54 -3.64 9.26 15.78
C ILE A 54 -4.90 9.54 16.60
N TYR A 55 -5.72 10.47 16.15
CA TYR A 55 -6.98 10.84 16.80
C TYR A 55 -8.09 9.84 16.54
N ALA A 56 -8.09 9.24 15.34
CA ALA A 56 -9.06 8.22 14.98
C ALA A 56 -8.48 7.27 13.93
N LEU A 57 -8.91 6.02 13.98
CA LEU A 57 -8.60 5.01 12.99
C LEU A 57 -9.88 4.31 12.58
N HIS A 58 -10.09 4.20 11.27
CA HIS A 58 -11.15 3.42 10.66
C HIS A 58 -10.55 2.32 9.80
N ALA A 59 -10.60 1.08 10.30
CA ALA A 59 -10.19 -0.09 9.55
C ALA A 59 -11.15 -0.31 8.38
N LEU A 60 -10.60 -0.57 7.19
CA LEU A 60 -11.44 -0.91 6.04
C LEU A 60 -11.83 -2.38 6.08
N ASP A 61 -12.98 -2.65 5.48
CA ASP A 61 -13.49 -4.00 5.30
C ASP A 61 -12.50 -4.86 4.47
N PRO A 62 -12.15 -6.09 4.90
CA PRO A 62 -11.21 -6.93 4.17
C PRO A 62 -11.60 -7.22 2.72
N LEU A 63 -12.89 -7.36 2.41
CA LEU A 63 -13.35 -7.56 1.03
C LEU A 63 -13.13 -6.30 0.18
N LEU A 64 -13.29 -5.10 0.76
CA LEU A 64 -12.94 -3.86 0.08
C LEU A 64 -11.43 -3.76 -0.19
N ILE A 65 -10.58 -4.19 0.75
CA ILE A 65 -9.12 -4.23 0.56
C ILE A 65 -8.76 -5.17 -0.59
N SER A 66 -9.33 -6.37 -0.61
CA SER A 66 -9.15 -7.34 -1.71
C SER A 66 -9.56 -6.75 -3.07
N ARG A 67 -10.71 -6.06 -3.12
CA ARG A 67 -11.21 -5.40 -4.33
C ARG A 67 -10.25 -4.33 -4.85
N GLN A 68 -9.68 -3.51 -3.96
CA GLN A 68 -8.67 -2.51 -4.35
C GLN A 68 -7.44 -3.17 -4.98
N VAL A 69 -6.86 -4.17 -4.29
CA VAL A 69 -5.67 -4.90 -4.77
C VAL A 69 -5.93 -5.53 -6.14
N ARG A 70 -7.06 -6.25 -6.28
CA ARG A 70 -7.42 -6.92 -7.53
C ARG A 70 -7.69 -5.94 -8.67
N ALA A 71 -8.35 -4.81 -8.40
CA ALA A 71 -8.62 -3.79 -9.41
C ALA A 71 -7.31 -3.22 -9.97
N VAL A 72 -6.37 -2.86 -9.10
CA VAL A 72 -5.05 -2.35 -9.50
C VAL A 72 -4.27 -3.40 -10.30
N LEU A 73 -4.19 -4.63 -9.79
CA LEU A 73 -3.40 -5.68 -10.43
C LEU A 73 -3.98 -6.17 -11.76
N ALA A 74 -5.30 -6.14 -11.93
CA ALA A 74 -5.97 -6.58 -13.16
C ALA A 74 -5.88 -5.55 -14.30
N ASP A 75 -5.81 -4.26 -13.98
CA ASP A 75 -5.77 -3.17 -14.97
C ASP A 75 -4.34 -2.67 -15.20
N ILE A 76 -3.76 -2.05 -14.16
CA ILE A 76 -2.47 -1.38 -14.27
C ILE A 76 -1.32 -2.37 -14.05
N GLY A 77 -1.50 -3.37 -13.18
CA GLY A 77 -0.42 -4.25 -12.72
C GLY A 77 0.55 -3.56 -11.75
N ALA A 78 1.50 -4.33 -11.21
CA ALA A 78 2.57 -3.81 -10.37
C ALA A 78 3.84 -4.64 -10.55
N ASP A 79 4.99 -3.97 -10.58
CA ASP A 79 6.30 -4.63 -10.68
C ASP A 79 6.85 -4.97 -9.28
N ALA A 80 6.42 -4.25 -8.23
CA ALA A 80 6.70 -4.55 -6.83
C ALA A 80 5.48 -4.26 -5.94
N VAL A 81 5.35 -4.98 -4.82
CA VAL A 81 4.34 -4.72 -3.78
C VAL A 81 5.05 -4.47 -2.46
N LYS A 82 4.59 -3.47 -1.71
CA LYS A 82 5.01 -3.19 -0.34
C LYS A 82 3.79 -3.19 0.59
N THR A 83 3.88 -3.82 1.74
CA THR A 83 2.85 -3.72 2.80
C THR A 83 3.34 -2.84 3.93
N GLY A 84 2.43 -2.09 4.57
CA GLY A 84 2.69 -1.34 5.81
C GLY A 84 1.76 -1.80 6.95
N LEU A 85 1.10 -0.87 7.63
CA LEU A 85 0.15 -1.19 8.70
C LEU A 85 -1.03 -2.04 8.18
N LEU A 86 -1.12 -3.31 8.62
CA LEU A 86 -2.16 -4.27 8.21
C LEU A 86 -3.23 -4.54 9.29
N LEU A 87 -3.05 -4.01 10.51
CA LEU A 87 -4.00 -4.08 11.64
C LEU A 87 -4.21 -5.48 12.25
N TYR A 88 -4.83 -6.42 11.53
CA TYR A 88 -5.28 -7.71 12.08
C TYR A 88 -5.31 -8.84 11.05
N ALA A 89 -5.30 -10.09 11.52
CA ALA A 89 -5.12 -11.29 10.69
C ALA A 89 -6.06 -11.37 9.47
N PRO A 90 -7.38 -11.15 9.58
CA PRO A 90 -8.27 -11.11 8.42
C PRO A 90 -7.87 -10.16 7.27
N VAL A 91 -7.24 -9.01 7.57
CA VAL A 91 -6.73 -8.09 6.53
C VAL A 91 -5.54 -8.72 5.81
N ILE A 92 -4.60 -9.31 6.57
CA ILE A 92 -3.44 -10.02 6.03
C ILE A 92 -3.89 -11.15 5.11
N GLU A 93 -4.87 -11.95 5.58
CA GLU A 93 -5.42 -13.07 4.83
C GLU A 93 -6.08 -12.62 3.53
N SER A 94 -6.87 -11.54 3.58
CA SER A 94 -7.50 -10.95 2.40
C SER A 94 -6.47 -10.44 1.38
N ILE A 95 -5.39 -9.81 1.83
CA ILE A 95 -4.30 -9.34 0.96
C ILE A 95 -3.59 -10.55 0.33
N ARG A 96 -3.25 -11.56 1.12
CA ARG A 96 -2.62 -12.80 0.64
C ARG A 96 -3.48 -13.45 -0.45
N GLU A 97 -4.78 -13.60 -0.19
CA GLU A 97 -5.72 -14.19 -1.15
C GLU A 97 -5.86 -13.34 -2.41
N ALA A 98 -5.91 -12.01 -2.29
CA ALA A 98 -5.98 -11.11 -3.43
C ALA A 98 -4.73 -11.22 -4.32
N LEU A 99 -3.53 -11.22 -3.72
CA LEU A 99 -2.27 -11.39 -4.45
C LEU A 99 -2.22 -12.73 -5.19
N ASN A 100 -2.59 -13.82 -4.51
CA ASN A 100 -2.64 -15.16 -5.09
C ASN A 100 -3.66 -15.24 -6.24
N ALA A 101 -4.86 -14.72 -6.04
CA ALA A 101 -5.94 -14.73 -7.05
C ALA A 101 -5.59 -13.87 -8.28
N SER A 102 -4.77 -12.84 -8.10
CA SER A 102 -4.23 -12.01 -9.19
C SER A 102 -2.98 -12.60 -9.84
N GLY A 103 -2.48 -13.76 -9.39
CA GLY A 103 -1.27 -14.39 -9.94
C GLY A 103 0.00 -13.57 -9.71
N TYR A 104 0.03 -12.73 -8.66
CA TYR A 104 1.19 -11.89 -8.39
C TYR A 104 2.38 -12.72 -7.90
N GLY A 105 3.47 -12.71 -8.66
CA GLY A 105 4.72 -13.43 -8.35
C GLY A 105 5.95 -12.52 -8.25
N GLY A 106 5.75 -11.20 -8.16
CA GLY A 106 6.83 -10.22 -8.08
C GLY A 106 7.39 -10.02 -6.66
N PRO A 107 8.38 -9.12 -6.50
CA PRO A 107 8.94 -8.76 -5.21
C PRO A 107 7.90 -8.20 -4.23
N LEU A 108 7.78 -8.87 -3.07
CA LEU A 108 6.93 -8.44 -1.96
C LEU A 108 7.80 -7.99 -0.78
N VAL A 109 7.72 -6.70 -0.44
CA VAL A 109 8.37 -6.12 0.74
C VAL A 109 7.35 -6.02 1.87
N VAL A 110 7.62 -6.72 2.98
CA VAL A 110 6.76 -6.66 4.16
C VAL A 110 7.42 -5.77 5.21
N ASP A 111 6.85 -4.59 5.44
CA ASP A 111 7.18 -3.72 6.58
C ASP A 111 6.25 -4.09 7.75
N PRO A 112 6.74 -4.80 8.79
CA PRO A 112 5.90 -5.36 9.85
C PRO A 112 5.51 -4.28 10.87
N VAL A 113 4.69 -3.31 10.45
CA VAL A 113 4.20 -2.25 11.33
C VAL A 113 3.20 -2.83 12.33
N LEU A 114 3.68 -3.06 13.55
CA LEU A 114 2.88 -3.57 14.68
C LEU A 114 2.23 -2.45 15.49
N ILE A 115 2.82 -1.25 15.48
CA ILE A 115 2.36 -0.05 16.20
C ILE A 115 2.52 1.15 15.27
N ALA A 116 1.52 2.01 15.20
CA ALA A 116 1.58 3.26 14.42
C ALA A 116 1.75 4.45 15.38
N GLY A 117 2.69 5.36 15.11
CA GLY A 117 2.90 6.55 15.94
C GLY A 117 3.82 6.33 17.15
N ASP A 118 3.66 7.15 18.20
CA ASP A 118 4.57 7.37 19.34
C ASP A 118 4.77 6.17 20.30
N GLY A 119 4.44 4.96 19.86
CA GLY A 119 4.89 3.73 20.51
C GLY A 119 4.26 3.49 21.88
N ARG A 120 3.07 4.03 22.13
CA ARG A 120 2.27 3.79 23.32
C ARG A 120 0.92 3.16 22.99
#